data_AF-A0A3N5S1L5-F1
#
_entry.id   AF-A0A3N5S1L5-F1
#
_cell.length_a   1.000
_cell.length_b   1.000
_cell.length_c   1.000
_cell.angle_alpha   90.00
_cell.angle_beta   90.00
_cell.angle_gamma   90.00
#
_symmetry.space_group_name_H-M   'P 1'
#
loop_
_entity.id
_entity.type
_entity.pdbx_description
1 polymer ?
#
loop_
_entity_poly.entity_id
_entity_poly.type
_entity_poly.pdbx_seq_one_letter_code
_entity_poly.pdbx_strand_id
1 'polypeptide(L)'
;MKRRMRFLLALLLAVSCVTLGGGTLKDLPADREYPIVIRHIVDPRLPALSESEFQDMLDRCKGYIHEYLGYRVSFFIQGNQSMQAFREEVKKLDELPMMHELKKSLLDINSESDRERLSKYIDELVSSAPETTLRRHVPGFERYKDRKEISSHLYRQYVEKLRKIQSIKTSDGTRLADAPYDVTLTYPFWDMALRHLKGAHFIFTNTIMADMEVDIPIYVALRYGITTGLVEHNIHNSYRAAGVIFTYPFLSRDGFFVSERGMETPAELATDVIALYATHEFGHFLNHFRDYYDHENCIMVPAHDLDYYRWYRDKKEKKCALKHEKLKMF
;
A
#
# COMPACT_ATOMS: atom_id res chain seq x y z
N MET A 1 -11.50 -3.39 -56.85
CA MET A 1 -11.55 -2.62 -55.58
C MET A 1 -11.71 -3.45 -54.30
N LYS A 2 -12.50 -4.53 -54.25
CA LYS A 2 -12.74 -5.32 -53.01
C LYS A 2 -11.52 -6.04 -52.40
N ARG A 3 -10.46 -6.34 -53.17
CA ARG A 3 -9.29 -7.11 -52.69
C ARG A 3 -8.24 -6.26 -51.95
N ARG A 4 -8.13 -4.95 -52.26
CA ARG A 4 -7.21 -4.02 -51.56
C ARG A 4 -7.74 -3.60 -50.17
N MET A 5 -9.05 -3.59 -49.98
CA MET A 5 -9.68 -3.20 -48.71
C MET A 5 -9.51 -4.26 -47.61
N ARG A 6 -9.37 -5.55 -47.98
CA ARG A 6 -9.14 -6.64 -47.02
C ARG A 6 -7.70 -6.67 -46.47
N PHE A 7 -6.72 -6.23 -47.24
CA PHE A 7 -5.33 -6.12 -46.76
C PHE A 7 -5.13 -4.93 -45.80
N LEU A 8 -5.82 -3.82 -46.03
CA LEU A 8 -5.79 -2.66 -45.12
C LEU A 8 -6.47 -2.95 -43.77
N LEU A 9 -7.56 -3.72 -43.77
CA LEU A 9 -8.24 -4.12 -42.53
C LEU A 9 -7.43 -5.13 -41.71
N ALA A 10 -6.72 -6.06 -42.37
CA ALA A 10 -5.82 -7.00 -41.70
C ALA A 10 -4.58 -6.32 -41.11
N LEU A 11 -4.05 -5.26 -41.74
CA LEU A 11 -2.95 -4.48 -41.20
C LEU A 11 -3.38 -3.63 -40.00
N LEU A 12 -4.59 -3.05 -40.02
CA LEU A 12 -5.16 -2.32 -38.89
C LEU A 12 -5.47 -3.23 -37.69
N LEU A 13 -5.91 -4.47 -37.93
CA LEU A 13 -6.12 -5.49 -36.88
C LEU A 13 -4.79 -6.04 -36.31
N ALA A 14 -3.74 -6.14 -37.13
CA ALA A 14 -2.41 -6.51 -36.65
C ALA A 14 -1.76 -5.39 -35.80
N VAL A 15 -2.02 -4.12 -36.12
CA VAL A 15 -1.55 -2.98 -35.30
C VAL A 15 -2.40 -2.82 -34.01
N SER A 16 -3.68 -3.20 -34.01
CA SER A 16 -4.49 -3.23 -32.79
C SER A 16 -4.14 -4.37 -31.83
N CYS A 17 -3.60 -5.49 -32.33
CA CYS A 17 -3.18 -6.60 -31.48
C CYS A 17 -1.76 -6.42 -30.89
N VAL A 18 -0.91 -5.55 -31.49
CA VAL A 18 0.43 -5.24 -30.96
C VAL A 18 0.41 -4.13 -29.89
N THR A 19 -0.72 -3.43 -29.71
CA THR A 19 -0.89 -2.37 -28.70
C THR A 19 -1.59 -2.83 -27.42
N LEU A 20 -1.96 -4.12 -27.32
CA LEU A 20 -2.60 -4.73 -26.14
C LEU A 20 -1.70 -5.74 -25.40
N GLY A 21 -0.46 -5.93 -25.83
CA GLY A 21 0.56 -6.52 -24.98
C GLY A 21 1.04 -5.47 -24.00
N GLY A 22 0.84 -5.69 -22.69
CA GLY A 22 1.35 -4.81 -21.64
C GLY A 22 2.83 -4.52 -21.89
N GLY A 23 3.13 -3.30 -22.35
CA GLY A 23 4.50 -2.91 -22.64
C GLY A 23 5.32 -3.03 -21.37
N THR A 24 6.56 -3.52 -21.49
CA THR A 24 7.52 -3.52 -20.39
C THR A 24 7.55 -2.14 -19.73
N LEU A 25 7.53 -2.14 -18.39
CA LEU A 25 7.59 -0.90 -17.61
C LEU A 25 8.83 -0.12 -18.02
N LYS A 26 8.61 1.11 -18.51
CA LYS A 26 9.68 1.93 -19.04
C LYS A 26 10.31 2.73 -17.91
N ASP A 27 11.63 2.69 -17.87
CA ASP A 27 12.40 3.50 -16.95
C ASP A 27 12.17 4.99 -17.18
N LEU A 28 12.03 5.73 -16.08
CA LEU A 28 12.02 7.18 -16.08
C LEU A 28 13.48 7.70 -16.13
N PRO A 29 13.83 8.59 -17.08
CA PRO A 29 15.14 9.26 -17.09
C PRO A 29 15.45 10.00 -15.79
N ALA A 30 16.61 9.77 -15.17
CA ALA A 30 16.95 10.42 -13.90
C ALA A 30 17.41 11.89 -14.03
N ASP A 31 17.65 12.38 -15.23
CA ASP A 31 18.25 13.70 -15.51
C ASP A 31 17.29 14.88 -15.48
N ARG A 32 15.97 14.63 -15.33
CA ARG A 32 14.93 15.66 -15.34
C ARG A 32 14.12 15.71 -14.06
N GLU A 33 13.36 16.79 -13.91
CA GLU A 33 12.39 16.96 -12.84
C GLU A 33 11.02 16.37 -13.22
N TYR A 34 10.38 15.72 -12.25
CA TYR A 34 9.10 15.03 -12.42
C TYR A 34 7.97 15.73 -11.66
N PRO A 35 6.96 16.27 -12.34
CA PRO A 35 5.78 16.83 -11.70
C PRO A 35 4.84 15.72 -11.22
N ILE A 36 4.58 15.66 -9.92
CA ILE A 36 3.70 14.68 -9.30
C ILE A 36 2.49 15.42 -8.71
N VAL A 37 1.30 15.08 -9.19
CA VAL A 37 0.04 15.66 -8.71
C VAL A 37 -0.47 14.81 -7.55
N ILE A 38 -0.63 15.44 -6.39
CA ILE A 38 -1.02 14.82 -5.14
C ILE A 38 -2.49 15.13 -4.85
N ARG A 39 -3.27 14.13 -4.49
CA ARG A 39 -4.57 14.32 -3.83
C ARG A 39 -4.44 14.05 -2.34
N HIS A 40 -4.98 14.94 -1.52
CA HIS A 40 -5.10 14.73 -0.10
C HIS A 40 -6.56 14.41 0.24
N ILE A 41 -6.81 13.17 0.69
CA ILE A 41 -8.15 12.64 0.96
C ILE A 41 -8.31 12.45 2.45
N VAL A 42 -9.25 13.17 3.06
CA VAL A 42 -9.38 13.26 4.52
C VAL A 42 -10.68 12.61 4.99
N ASP A 43 -10.59 11.62 5.87
CA ASP A 43 -11.69 11.22 6.75
C ASP A 43 -11.69 12.17 7.96
N PRO A 44 -12.69 13.05 8.10
CA PRO A 44 -12.73 14.03 9.18
C PRO A 44 -12.88 13.41 10.57
N ARG A 45 -13.22 12.12 10.66
CA ARG A 45 -13.38 11.41 11.93
C ARG A 45 -12.05 10.98 12.54
N LEU A 46 -10.97 10.99 11.76
CA LEU A 46 -9.65 10.44 12.08
C LEU A 46 -8.60 11.56 12.27
N PRO A 47 -7.55 11.34 13.08
CA PRO A 47 -6.45 12.28 13.22
C PRO A 47 -5.76 12.51 11.87
N ALA A 48 -5.44 13.76 11.58
CA ALA A 48 -4.77 14.17 10.34
C ALA A 48 -3.60 15.10 10.66
N LEU A 49 -2.65 15.18 9.74
CA LEU A 49 -1.66 16.26 9.74
C LEU A 49 -2.37 17.59 9.45
N SER A 50 -1.98 18.65 10.15
CA SER A 50 -2.31 20.01 9.75
C SER A 50 -1.75 20.32 8.36
N GLU A 51 -2.26 21.36 7.69
CA GLU A 51 -1.76 21.75 6.36
C GLU A 51 -0.26 22.04 6.37
N SER A 52 0.26 22.67 7.44
CA SER A 52 1.69 22.92 7.60
C SER A 52 2.51 21.64 7.81
N GLU A 53 2.01 20.69 8.59
CA GLU A 53 2.69 19.41 8.80
C GLU A 53 2.66 18.54 7.53
N PHE A 54 1.55 18.58 6.78
CA PHE A 54 1.43 17.90 5.50
C PHE A 54 2.42 18.48 4.48
N GLN A 55 2.54 19.80 4.42
CA GLN A 55 3.52 20.46 3.55
C GLN A 55 4.97 20.14 3.97
N ASP A 56 5.29 20.19 5.27
CA ASP A 56 6.61 19.80 5.79
C ASP A 56 6.95 18.33 5.45
N MET A 57 5.99 17.42 5.61
CA MET A 57 6.13 16.01 5.23
C MET A 57 6.41 15.85 3.73
N LEU A 58 5.71 16.58 2.85
CA LEU A 58 5.97 16.56 1.41
C LEU A 58 7.35 17.15 1.06
N ASP A 59 7.78 18.22 1.74
CA ASP A 59 9.09 18.82 1.51
C ASP A 59 10.24 17.88 1.89
N ARG A 60 10.11 17.17 3.01
CA ARG A 60 11.05 16.09 3.40
C ARG A 60 11.03 14.94 2.40
N CYS A 61 9.83 14.54 1.95
CA CYS A 61 9.67 13.45 0.99
C CYS A 61 10.39 13.74 -0.33
N LYS A 62 10.35 14.97 -0.86
CA LYS A 62 11.14 15.38 -2.04
C LYS A 62 12.64 15.14 -1.81
N GLY A 63 13.15 15.52 -0.64
CA GLY A 63 14.54 15.30 -0.25
C GLY A 63 14.91 13.82 -0.25
N TYR A 64 14.06 12.98 0.34
CA TYR A 64 14.28 11.53 0.40
C TYR A 64 14.16 10.84 -0.95
N ILE A 65 13.21 11.24 -1.82
CA ILE A 65 13.14 10.73 -3.19
C ILE A 65 14.44 11.02 -3.95
N HIS A 66 14.98 12.22 -3.81
CA HIS A 66 16.28 12.53 -4.41
C HIS A 66 17.40 11.69 -3.79
N GLU A 67 17.45 11.60 -2.46
CA GLU A 67 18.51 10.89 -1.74
C GLU A 67 18.54 9.38 -2.02
N TYR A 68 17.37 8.72 -2.03
CA TYR A 68 17.26 7.26 -2.08
C TYR A 68 16.91 6.72 -3.47
N LEU A 69 16.21 7.50 -4.29
CA LEU A 69 15.73 7.06 -5.61
C LEU A 69 16.43 7.81 -6.77
N GLY A 70 17.12 8.91 -6.48
CA GLY A 70 17.89 9.69 -7.46
C GLY A 70 17.05 10.58 -8.37
N TYR A 71 15.78 10.83 -8.04
CA TYR A 71 14.89 11.68 -8.84
C TYR A 71 14.70 13.06 -8.22
N ARG A 72 14.57 14.06 -9.08
CA ARG A 72 14.06 15.38 -8.69
C ARG A 72 12.56 15.41 -8.97
N VAL A 73 11.77 15.80 -7.98
CA VAL A 73 10.30 15.84 -8.09
C VAL A 73 9.77 17.19 -7.61
N SER A 74 8.67 17.60 -8.21
CA SER A 74 7.85 18.72 -7.76
C SER A 74 6.45 18.23 -7.44
N PHE A 75 5.94 18.55 -6.25
CA PHE A 75 4.60 18.17 -5.82
C PHE A 75 3.59 19.28 -6.10
N PHE A 76 2.46 18.92 -6.70
CA PHE A 76 1.32 19.80 -6.96
C PHE A 76 0.10 19.26 -6.24
N ILE A 77 -0.32 19.94 -5.18
CA ILE A 77 -1.41 19.49 -4.32
C ILE A 77 -2.74 19.93 -4.93
N GLN A 78 -3.62 18.98 -5.21
CA GLN A 78 -5.04 19.26 -5.45
C GLN A 78 -5.72 19.53 -4.11
N GLY A 79 -6.65 20.48 -4.09
CA GLY A 79 -7.36 20.85 -2.85
C GLY A 79 -7.92 19.64 -2.12
N ASN A 80 -7.95 19.72 -0.78
CA ASN A 80 -8.39 18.63 0.09
C ASN A 80 -9.77 18.13 -0.32
N GLN A 81 -9.93 16.81 -0.40
CA GLN A 81 -11.19 16.14 -0.70
C GLN A 81 -11.60 15.29 0.52
N SER A 82 -12.90 15.26 0.86
CA SER A 82 -13.35 14.36 1.93
C SER A 82 -13.38 12.90 1.42
N MET A 83 -13.13 11.95 2.32
CA MET A 83 -13.20 10.51 2.00
C MET A 83 -14.56 10.11 1.41
N GLN A 84 -15.66 10.67 1.92
CA GLN A 84 -16.99 10.40 1.39
C GLN A 84 -17.17 10.92 -0.05
N ALA A 85 -16.67 12.12 -0.36
CA ALA A 85 -16.73 12.67 -1.71
C ALA A 85 -15.89 11.83 -2.68
N PHE A 86 -14.71 11.37 -2.25
CA PHE A 86 -13.90 10.47 -3.04
C PHE A 86 -14.59 9.13 -3.29
N ARG A 87 -15.22 8.54 -2.26
CA ARG A 87 -16.00 7.30 -2.41
C ARG A 87 -17.10 7.46 -3.46
N GLU A 88 -17.85 8.57 -3.42
CA GLU A 88 -18.91 8.82 -4.41
C GLU A 88 -18.35 9.04 -5.82
N GLU A 89 -17.18 9.69 -5.96
CA GLU A 89 -16.47 9.84 -7.24
C GLU A 89 -16.15 8.48 -7.88
N VAL A 90 -15.65 7.53 -7.08
CA VAL A 90 -15.21 6.20 -7.57
C VAL A 90 -16.30 5.13 -7.53
N LYS A 91 -17.50 5.44 -7.02
CA LYS A 91 -18.59 4.48 -6.84
C LYS A 91 -18.97 3.69 -8.10
N LYS A 92 -18.87 4.31 -9.28
CA LYS A 92 -19.16 3.62 -10.55
C LYS A 92 -18.20 2.46 -10.84
N LEU A 93 -17.05 2.39 -10.18
CA LEU A 93 -16.12 1.27 -10.29
C LEU A 93 -16.68 0.00 -9.63
N ASP A 94 -17.67 0.11 -8.74
CA ASP A 94 -18.31 -1.05 -8.10
C ASP A 94 -19.02 -1.98 -9.09
N GLU A 95 -19.40 -1.45 -10.25
CA GLU A 95 -20.13 -2.18 -11.30
C GLU A 95 -19.18 -2.88 -12.29
N LEU A 96 -17.86 -2.69 -12.16
CA LEU A 96 -16.90 -3.27 -13.08
C LEU A 96 -16.66 -4.76 -12.78
N PRO A 97 -16.56 -5.64 -13.80
CA PRO A 97 -16.30 -7.06 -13.60
C PRO A 97 -15.05 -7.35 -12.75
N MET A 98 -13.99 -6.56 -12.92
CA MET A 98 -12.75 -6.69 -12.14
C MET A 98 -12.99 -6.46 -10.65
N MET A 99 -13.83 -5.49 -10.27
CA MET A 99 -14.19 -5.27 -8.87
C MET A 99 -14.89 -6.49 -8.27
N HIS A 100 -15.78 -7.14 -9.02
CA HIS A 100 -16.45 -8.36 -8.58
C HIS A 100 -15.47 -9.52 -8.37
N GLU A 101 -14.44 -9.64 -9.21
CA GLU A 101 -13.38 -10.64 -9.02
C GLU A 101 -12.52 -10.34 -7.79
N LEU A 102 -12.08 -9.08 -7.62
CA LEU A 102 -11.29 -8.66 -6.46
C LEU A 102 -12.05 -8.89 -5.14
N LYS A 103 -13.36 -8.62 -5.11
CA LYS A 103 -14.20 -8.86 -3.91
C LYS A 103 -14.30 -10.35 -3.51
N LYS A 104 -13.82 -11.30 -4.32
CA LYS A 104 -13.76 -12.74 -3.94
C LYS A 104 -12.60 -13.08 -3.02
N SER A 105 -11.53 -12.26 -3.01
CA SER A 105 -10.41 -12.43 -2.07
C SER A 105 -10.78 -11.91 -0.68
N LEU A 106 -11.69 -10.94 -0.59
CA LEU A 106 -12.24 -10.44 0.66
C LEU A 106 -13.00 -11.52 1.41
N LEU A 107 -12.78 -11.54 2.72
CA LEU A 107 -13.34 -12.50 3.64
C LEU A 107 -14.13 -11.78 4.74
N ASP A 108 -15.20 -12.40 5.25
CA ASP A 108 -15.92 -11.90 6.43
C ASP A 108 -15.36 -12.51 7.72
N ILE A 109 -14.82 -11.66 8.60
CA ILE A 109 -14.25 -12.05 9.90
C ILE A 109 -15.26 -12.74 10.83
N ASN A 110 -16.55 -12.54 10.60
CA ASN A 110 -17.64 -13.15 11.36
C ASN A 110 -18.09 -14.49 10.76
N SER A 111 -17.76 -14.77 9.50
CA SER A 111 -18.04 -16.04 8.83
C SER A 111 -17.05 -17.14 9.26
N GLU A 112 -17.58 -18.31 9.63
CA GLU A 112 -16.75 -19.45 10.03
C GLU A 112 -15.99 -20.05 8.86
N SER A 113 -16.64 -20.21 7.70
CA SER A 113 -15.99 -20.73 6.49
C SER A 113 -14.88 -19.81 6.00
N ASP A 114 -15.05 -18.50 6.11
CA ASP A 114 -14.02 -17.54 5.73
C ASP A 114 -12.84 -17.51 6.71
N ARG A 115 -13.11 -17.70 8.01
CA ARG A 115 -12.06 -17.92 9.00
C ARG A 115 -11.25 -19.19 8.74
N GLU A 116 -11.89 -20.28 8.32
CA GLU A 116 -11.21 -21.50 7.90
C GLU A 116 -10.36 -21.28 6.65
N ARG A 117 -10.88 -20.54 5.64
CA ARG A 117 -10.14 -20.15 4.44
C ARG A 117 -8.89 -19.35 4.80
N LEU A 118 -9.02 -18.34 5.67
CA LEU A 118 -7.87 -17.55 6.14
C LEU A 118 -6.85 -18.43 6.88
N SER A 119 -7.31 -19.30 7.78
CA SER A 119 -6.41 -20.17 8.55
C SER A 119 -5.61 -21.09 7.62
N LYS A 120 -6.24 -21.64 6.59
CA LYS A 120 -5.56 -22.48 5.59
C LYS A 120 -4.56 -21.66 4.77
N TYR A 121 -4.96 -20.46 4.34
CA TYR A 121 -4.09 -19.57 3.58
C TYR A 121 -2.84 -19.16 4.37
N ILE A 122 -2.98 -18.79 5.65
CA ILE A 122 -1.85 -18.48 6.54
C ILE A 122 -0.94 -19.69 6.72
N ASP A 123 -1.51 -20.90 6.83
CA ASP A 123 -0.71 -22.13 6.93
C ASP A 123 0.13 -22.38 5.66
N GLU A 124 -0.44 -22.14 4.48
CA GLU A 124 0.27 -22.23 3.20
C GLU A 124 1.38 -21.17 3.08
N LEU A 125 1.12 -19.93 3.51
CA LEU A 125 2.12 -18.86 3.56
C LEU A 125 3.32 -19.22 4.46
N VAL A 126 3.06 -19.65 5.69
CA VAL A 126 4.12 -20.00 6.64
C VAL A 126 4.87 -21.26 6.19
N SER A 127 4.16 -22.25 5.63
CA SER A 127 4.77 -23.49 5.14
C SER A 127 5.67 -23.25 3.93
N SER A 128 5.33 -22.29 3.06
CA SER A 128 6.12 -21.97 1.86
C SER A 128 7.24 -20.95 2.11
N ALA A 129 7.16 -20.15 3.18
CA ALA A 129 8.16 -19.13 3.48
C ALA A 129 9.56 -19.72 3.80
N PRO A 130 10.66 -19.11 3.32
CA PRO A 130 12.00 -19.46 3.77
C PRO A 130 12.15 -19.27 5.28
N GLU A 131 12.91 -20.14 5.94
CA GLU A 131 13.12 -20.04 7.39
C GLU A 131 13.81 -18.71 7.78
N THR A 132 14.73 -18.23 6.95
CA THR A 132 15.39 -16.94 7.14
C THR A 132 14.39 -15.78 7.16
N THR A 133 13.38 -15.82 6.29
CA THR A 133 12.27 -14.87 6.27
C THR A 133 11.45 -14.97 7.56
N LEU A 134 11.06 -16.18 7.96
CA LEU A 134 10.27 -16.38 9.19
C LEU A 134 11.03 -15.91 10.44
N ARG A 135 12.31 -16.26 10.57
CA ARG A 135 13.16 -15.85 11.70
C ARG A 135 13.30 -14.34 11.82
N ARG A 136 13.29 -13.64 10.68
CA ARG A 136 13.41 -12.19 10.62
C ARG A 136 12.11 -11.46 10.95
N HIS A 137 10.99 -12.01 10.50
CA HIS A 137 9.72 -11.28 10.50
C HIS A 137 8.69 -11.81 11.52
N VAL A 138 8.86 -13.02 12.05
CA VAL A 138 7.97 -13.56 13.09
C VAL A 138 8.53 -13.20 14.47
N PRO A 139 7.85 -12.35 15.26
CA PRO A 139 8.30 -11.99 16.60
C PRO A 139 8.44 -13.22 17.49
N GLY A 140 9.64 -13.40 18.07
CA GLY A 140 9.94 -14.53 18.95
C GLY A 140 9.98 -15.88 18.24
N PHE A 141 10.36 -15.91 16.95
CA PHE A 141 10.47 -17.13 16.13
C PHE A 141 11.01 -18.36 16.87
N GLU A 142 12.09 -18.21 17.66
CA GLU A 142 12.71 -19.33 18.41
C GLU A 142 11.81 -19.98 19.48
N ARG A 143 10.71 -19.34 19.86
CA ARG A 143 9.79 -19.83 20.89
C ARG A 143 8.79 -20.85 20.37
N TYR A 144 8.61 -20.91 19.05
CA TYR A 144 7.67 -21.82 18.42
C TYR A 144 8.35 -23.17 18.14
N LYS A 145 7.64 -24.26 18.41
CA LYS A 145 8.15 -25.62 18.24
C LYS A 145 8.29 -25.99 16.76
N ASP A 146 7.35 -25.52 15.95
CA ASP A 146 7.27 -25.81 14.52
C ASP A 146 6.49 -24.72 13.77
N ARG A 147 6.46 -24.86 12.44
CA ARG A 147 5.73 -23.94 11.55
C ARG A 147 4.22 -23.94 11.80
N LYS A 148 3.64 -25.06 12.25
CA LYS A 148 2.21 -25.14 12.52
C LYS A 148 1.81 -24.31 13.74
N GLU A 149 2.68 -24.26 14.75
CA GLU A 149 2.51 -23.37 15.90
C GLU A 149 2.60 -21.89 15.48
N ILE A 150 3.52 -21.55 14.57
CA ILE A 150 3.61 -20.21 13.95
C ILE A 150 2.31 -19.88 13.20
N SER A 151 1.84 -20.75 12.30
CA SER A 151 0.59 -20.55 11.55
C SER A 151 -0.60 -20.31 12.48
N SER A 152 -0.74 -21.14 13.53
CA SER A 152 -1.83 -21.06 14.50
C SER A 152 -1.77 -19.79 15.34
N HIS A 153 -0.56 -19.36 15.72
CA HIS A 153 -0.35 -18.10 16.43
C HIS A 153 -0.69 -16.91 15.54
N LEU A 154 -0.16 -16.87 14.32
CA LEU A 154 -0.34 -15.79 13.36
C LEU A 154 -1.81 -15.61 12.99
N TYR A 155 -2.53 -16.68 12.67
CA TYR A 155 -3.96 -16.65 12.39
C TYR A 155 -4.77 -16.05 13.54
N ARG A 156 -4.52 -16.50 14.78
CA ARG A 156 -5.22 -15.98 15.96
C ARG A 156 -4.93 -14.50 16.18
N GLN A 157 -3.66 -14.08 16.07
CA GLN A 157 -3.29 -12.68 16.20
C GLN A 157 -3.93 -11.83 15.09
N TYR A 158 -3.94 -12.31 13.85
CA TYR A 158 -4.59 -11.64 12.72
C TYR A 158 -6.05 -11.35 13.03
N VAL A 159 -6.84 -12.37 13.36
CA VAL A 159 -8.29 -12.20 13.63
C VAL A 159 -8.54 -11.33 14.85
N GLU A 160 -7.82 -11.55 15.95
CA GLU A 160 -8.01 -10.77 17.18
C GLU A 160 -7.67 -9.29 16.98
N LYS A 161 -6.57 -8.98 16.30
CA LYS A 161 -6.11 -7.61 16.09
C LYS A 161 -6.92 -6.89 15.02
N LEU A 162 -7.30 -7.56 13.93
CA LEU A 162 -8.18 -6.97 12.92
C LEU A 162 -9.55 -6.58 13.51
N ARG A 163 -10.14 -7.42 14.38
CA ARG A 163 -11.37 -7.07 15.11
C ARG A 163 -11.19 -5.82 15.97
N LYS A 164 -10.06 -5.72 16.68
CA LYS A 164 -9.75 -4.53 17.49
C LYS A 164 -9.68 -3.28 16.62
N ILE A 165 -8.94 -3.33 15.52
CA ILE A 165 -8.80 -2.22 14.55
C ILE A 165 -10.16 -1.78 14.04
N GLN A 166 -10.96 -2.72 13.52
CA GLN A 166 -12.29 -2.43 12.97
C GLN A 166 -13.25 -1.85 14.01
N SER A 167 -13.05 -2.17 15.29
CA SER A 167 -13.85 -1.66 16.41
C SER A 167 -13.40 -0.32 16.99
N ILE A 168 -12.28 0.25 16.53
CA ILE A 168 -11.76 1.52 17.06
C ILE A 168 -12.83 2.60 16.91
N LYS A 169 -13.12 3.32 17.99
CA LYS A 169 -14.05 4.44 17.98
C LYS A 169 -13.38 5.66 17.37
N THR A 170 -14.06 6.29 16.43
CA THR A 170 -13.62 7.53 15.80
C THR A 170 -14.15 8.74 16.59
N SER A 171 -13.72 9.95 16.21
CA SER A 171 -14.06 11.18 16.95
C SER A 171 -15.56 11.53 16.97
N ASP A 172 -16.35 11.01 16.02
CA ASP A 172 -17.81 11.18 16.00
C ASP A 172 -18.57 10.07 16.77
N GLY A 173 -17.83 9.12 17.36
CA GLY A 173 -18.37 8.01 18.14
C GLY A 173 -18.71 6.75 17.34
N THR A 174 -18.70 6.76 16.00
CA THR A 174 -18.85 5.53 15.20
C THR A 174 -17.58 4.69 15.26
N ARG A 175 -17.67 3.41 14.89
CA ARG A 175 -16.49 2.57 14.68
C ARG A 175 -15.83 2.89 13.34
N LEU A 176 -14.55 2.55 13.23
CA LEU A 176 -13.76 2.70 12.02
C LEU A 176 -14.40 1.97 10.83
N ALA A 177 -14.85 0.74 11.07
CA ALA A 177 -15.49 -0.13 10.08
C ALA A 177 -17.02 0.01 10.02
N ASP A 178 -17.61 1.07 10.60
CA ASP A 178 -19.04 1.33 10.39
C ASP A 178 -19.26 1.94 9.00
N ALA A 179 -20.40 1.60 8.39
CA ALA A 179 -20.86 2.25 7.18
C ALA A 179 -20.98 3.78 7.41
N PRO A 180 -20.64 4.61 6.41
CA PRO A 180 -20.35 4.22 5.04
C PRO A 180 -18.84 4.18 4.70
N TYR A 181 -17.98 3.94 5.69
CA TYR A 181 -16.51 3.97 5.54
C TYR A 181 -15.86 2.60 5.54
N ASP A 182 -16.60 1.56 5.90
CA ASP A 182 -16.22 0.14 5.84
C ASP A 182 -15.51 -0.24 4.54
N VAL A 183 -16.07 0.14 3.39
CA VAL A 183 -15.48 -0.17 2.08
C VAL A 183 -14.10 0.46 1.87
N THR A 184 -13.83 1.60 2.51
CA THR A 184 -12.55 2.33 2.38
C THR A 184 -11.42 1.67 3.17
N LEU A 185 -11.71 0.61 3.92
CA LEU A 185 -10.70 -0.20 4.60
C LEU A 185 -10.19 -1.36 3.73
N THR A 186 -10.74 -1.55 2.53
CA THR A 186 -10.53 -2.78 1.75
C THR A 186 -9.56 -2.61 0.57
N TYR A 187 -8.80 -3.66 0.27
CA TYR A 187 -7.91 -3.72 -0.89
C TYR A 187 -8.64 -3.45 -2.21
N PRO A 188 -9.79 -4.10 -2.54
CA PRO A 188 -10.47 -3.86 -3.81
C PRO A 188 -10.89 -2.41 -4.05
N PHE A 189 -11.25 -1.68 -2.99
CA PHE A 189 -11.59 -0.26 -3.10
C PHE A 189 -10.38 0.55 -3.58
N TRP A 190 -9.24 0.38 -2.91
CA TRP A 190 -8.03 1.15 -3.22
C TRP A 190 -7.39 0.71 -4.53
N ASP A 191 -7.34 -0.59 -4.80
CA ASP A 191 -6.84 -1.13 -6.07
C ASP A 191 -7.58 -0.51 -7.27
N MET A 192 -8.91 -0.60 -7.27
CA MET A 192 -9.72 -0.07 -8.36
C MET A 192 -9.63 1.46 -8.45
N ALA A 193 -9.63 2.15 -7.30
CA ALA A 193 -9.47 3.60 -7.27
C ALA A 193 -8.13 4.04 -7.88
N LEU A 194 -7.03 3.33 -7.59
CA LEU A 194 -5.71 3.63 -8.13
C LEU A 194 -5.58 3.29 -9.60
N ARG A 195 -6.07 2.12 -10.06
CA ARG A 195 -6.06 1.73 -11.49
C ARG A 195 -6.78 2.75 -12.37
N HIS A 196 -7.83 3.36 -11.83
CA HIS A 196 -8.69 4.32 -12.53
C HIS A 196 -8.48 5.79 -12.13
N LEU A 197 -7.48 6.09 -11.30
CA LEU A 197 -7.19 7.46 -10.85
C LEU A 197 -6.88 8.37 -12.04
N LYS A 198 -7.55 9.53 -12.12
CA LYS A 198 -7.34 10.54 -13.17
C LYS A 198 -7.04 11.90 -12.58
N GLY A 199 -6.18 12.65 -13.28
CA GLY A 199 -5.80 14.00 -12.89
C GLY A 199 -4.92 14.07 -11.64
N ALA A 200 -4.55 12.94 -11.05
CA ALA A 200 -3.61 12.82 -9.94
C ALA A 200 -2.73 11.58 -10.15
N HIS A 201 -1.61 11.54 -9.44
CA HIS A 201 -0.63 10.45 -9.52
C HIS A 201 -0.51 9.71 -8.19
N PHE A 202 -0.70 10.41 -7.08
CA PHE A 202 -0.50 9.85 -5.75
C PHE A 202 -1.54 10.42 -4.78
N ILE A 203 -2.01 9.58 -3.86
CA ILE A 203 -2.96 9.93 -2.82
C ILE A 203 -2.26 9.87 -1.46
N PHE A 204 -2.49 10.87 -0.63
CA PHE A 204 -2.24 10.77 0.81
C PHE A 204 -3.59 10.79 1.52
N THR A 205 -3.78 9.87 2.46
CA THR A 205 -5.03 9.82 3.22
C THR A 205 -4.79 9.47 4.67
N ASN A 206 -5.58 10.06 5.56
CA ASN A 206 -5.53 9.82 7.01
C ASN A 206 -6.39 8.64 7.47
N THR A 207 -6.82 7.77 6.53
CA THR A 207 -7.42 6.47 6.85
C THR A 207 -6.36 5.36 6.86
N ILE A 208 -6.83 4.11 6.96
CA ILE A 208 -6.06 2.87 6.91
C ILE A 208 -6.74 1.89 5.96
N MET A 209 -5.94 1.03 5.33
CA MET A 209 -6.43 -0.22 4.75
C MET A 209 -6.19 -1.35 5.74
N ALA A 210 -7.26 -1.97 6.21
CA ALA A 210 -7.27 -3.01 7.24
C ALA A 210 -8.47 -3.93 7.03
N ASP A 211 -8.29 -4.96 6.21
CA ASP A 211 -9.30 -5.95 5.84
C ASP A 211 -8.80 -7.38 6.03
N MET A 212 -9.71 -8.33 5.83
CA MET A 212 -9.41 -9.76 5.86
C MET A 212 -9.43 -10.27 4.42
N GLU A 213 -8.28 -10.67 3.91
CA GLU A 213 -8.15 -11.14 2.53
C GLU A 213 -7.18 -12.30 2.38
N VAL A 214 -7.36 -13.06 1.29
CA VAL A 214 -6.37 -14.01 0.77
C VAL A 214 -5.55 -13.35 -0.34
N ASP A 215 -4.48 -14.01 -0.78
CA ASP A 215 -3.54 -13.51 -1.80
C ASP A 215 -2.63 -12.35 -1.34
N ILE A 216 -2.46 -12.20 -0.02
CA ILE A 216 -1.54 -11.24 0.60
C ILE A 216 -0.15 -11.82 0.88
N PRO A 217 0.92 -11.01 0.78
CA PRO A 217 2.24 -11.42 1.20
C PRO A 217 2.32 -11.59 2.73
N ILE A 218 3.25 -12.43 3.18
CA ILE A 218 3.40 -12.80 4.61
C ILE A 218 3.54 -11.59 5.55
N TYR A 219 4.13 -10.48 5.09
CA TYR A 219 4.28 -9.28 5.92
C TYR A 219 2.94 -8.57 6.20
N VAL A 220 1.97 -8.62 5.28
CA VAL A 220 0.62 -8.10 5.53
C VAL A 220 -0.09 -8.98 6.56
N ALA A 221 0.11 -10.31 6.48
CA ALA A 221 -0.39 -11.22 7.50
C ALA A 221 0.21 -10.94 8.88
N LEU A 222 1.51 -10.63 8.95
CA LEU A 222 2.20 -10.24 10.19
C LEU A 222 1.73 -8.88 10.74
N ARG A 223 1.24 -8.00 9.88
CA ARG A 223 0.59 -6.74 10.22
C ARG A 223 -0.94 -6.85 10.38
N TYR A 224 -1.47 -8.07 10.45
CA TYR A 224 -2.89 -8.32 10.75
C TYR A 224 -3.86 -7.73 9.73
N GLY A 225 -3.45 -7.68 8.45
CA GLY A 225 -4.24 -7.09 7.36
C GLY A 225 -3.99 -5.60 7.14
N ILE A 226 -3.08 -4.97 7.90
CA ILE A 226 -2.74 -3.56 7.70
C ILE A 226 -1.79 -3.38 6.51
N THR A 227 -2.21 -2.56 5.57
CA THR A 227 -1.36 -2.03 4.49
C THR A 227 -1.17 -0.52 4.67
N THR A 228 0.08 -0.08 4.56
CA THR A 228 0.49 1.31 4.84
C THR A 228 0.65 2.16 3.57
N GLY A 229 0.87 1.50 2.44
CA GLY A 229 0.84 2.10 1.12
C GLY A 229 0.63 1.03 0.05
N LEU A 230 0.20 1.48 -1.12
CA LEU A 230 -0.06 0.63 -2.27
C LEU A 230 0.27 1.42 -3.54
N VAL A 231 0.87 0.75 -4.53
CA VAL A 231 1.07 1.30 -5.87
C VAL A 231 0.57 0.31 -6.90
N GLU A 232 -0.34 0.77 -7.75
CA GLU A 232 -0.97 -0.04 -8.79
C GLU A 232 -0.66 0.45 -10.19
N HIS A 233 -0.80 -0.45 -11.16
CA HIS A 233 -0.73 -0.06 -12.57
C HIS A 233 -1.86 0.89 -12.95
N ASN A 234 -1.52 2.05 -13.50
CA ASN A 234 -2.49 3.04 -13.97
C ASN A 234 -2.17 3.47 -15.40
N ILE A 235 -3.07 3.16 -16.34
CA ILE A 235 -2.86 3.47 -17.76
C ILE A 235 -3.18 4.92 -18.15
N HIS A 236 -3.72 5.71 -17.22
CA HIS A 236 -4.24 7.06 -17.45
C HIS A 236 -3.21 8.17 -17.21
N ASN A 237 -1.97 7.84 -16.85
CA ASN A 237 -0.88 8.81 -16.69
C ASN A 237 0.45 8.34 -17.30
N SER A 238 1.42 9.25 -17.38
CA SER A 238 2.73 8.99 -18.00
C SER A 238 3.66 8.11 -17.16
N TYR A 239 3.41 8.00 -15.85
CA TYR A 239 4.18 7.15 -14.93
C TYR A 239 3.77 5.68 -15.01
N ARG A 240 2.62 5.38 -15.64
CA ARG A 240 2.03 4.04 -15.72
C ARG A 240 1.76 3.42 -14.33
N ALA A 241 1.60 4.27 -13.32
CA ALA A 241 1.44 3.91 -11.93
C ALA A 241 0.57 4.93 -11.20
N ALA A 242 -0.11 4.53 -10.14
CA ALA A 242 -0.73 5.43 -9.17
C ALA A 242 -0.54 4.85 -7.78
N GLY A 243 -0.29 5.70 -6.79
CA GLY A 243 -0.02 5.24 -5.41
C GLY A 243 -0.92 5.88 -4.36
N VAL A 244 -0.99 5.25 -3.20
CA VAL A 244 -1.61 5.78 -1.98
C VAL A 244 -0.71 5.53 -0.77
N ILE A 245 -0.70 6.48 0.16
CA ILE A 245 -0.15 6.32 1.51
C ILE A 245 -1.26 6.52 2.55
N PHE A 246 -1.32 5.60 3.50
CA PHE A 246 -2.21 5.62 4.65
C PHE A 246 -1.48 6.13 5.88
N THR A 247 -1.85 7.31 6.37
CA THR A 247 -1.14 7.94 7.50
C THR A 247 -1.74 7.57 8.87
N TYR A 248 -2.91 6.95 8.93
CA TYR A 248 -3.55 6.60 10.21
C TYR A 248 -2.68 5.72 11.12
N PRO A 249 -1.96 4.68 10.63
CA PRO A 249 -1.07 3.88 11.47
C PRO A 249 0.03 4.69 12.17
N PHE A 250 0.46 5.80 11.59
CA PHE A 250 1.47 6.70 12.16
C PHE A 250 0.86 7.67 13.18
N LEU A 251 -0.36 8.14 12.91
CA LEU A 251 -0.97 9.26 13.63
C LEU A 251 -1.89 8.85 14.77
N SER A 252 -2.50 7.65 14.69
CA SER A 252 -3.51 7.23 15.66
C SER A 252 -2.93 7.09 17.05
N ARG A 253 -3.60 7.66 18.05
CA ARG A 253 -3.29 7.49 19.48
C ARG A 253 -4.17 6.43 20.15
N ASP A 254 -4.93 5.66 19.36
CA ASP A 254 -5.67 4.53 19.89
C ASP A 254 -4.70 3.52 20.54
N GLY A 255 -5.14 2.89 21.64
CA GLY A 255 -4.32 1.97 22.43
C GLY A 255 -3.74 0.83 21.59
N PHE A 256 -4.46 0.37 20.56
CA PHE A 256 -3.95 -0.62 19.62
C PHE A 256 -2.68 -0.13 18.92
N PHE A 257 -2.73 1.01 18.22
CA PHE A 257 -1.57 1.49 17.47
C PHE A 257 -0.42 1.92 18.39
N VAL A 258 -0.72 2.47 19.57
CA VAL A 258 0.32 2.77 20.57
C VAL A 258 1.05 1.51 21.00
N SER A 259 0.34 0.39 21.25
CA SER A 259 1.00 -0.87 21.64
C SER A 259 1.76 -1.54 20.49
N GLU A 260 1.22 -1.48 19.28
CA GLU A 260 1.77 -2.22 18.13
C GLU A 260 2.91 -1.48 17.42
N ARG A 261 3.01 -0.15 17.56
CA ARG A 261 4.15 0.61 17.04
C ARG A 261 5.45 0.34 17.79
N GLY A 262 5.41 -0.30 18.96
CA GLY A 262 6.61 -0.55 19.76
C GLY A 262 7.23 0.75 20.27
N MET A 263 8.17 1.32 19.53
CA MET A 263 8.80 2.59 19.89
C MET A 263 7.91 3.78 19.53
N GLU A 264 7.63 4.65 20.49
CA GLU A 264 6.89 5.88 20.23
C GLU A 264 7.69 6.81 19.31
N THR A 265 7.06 7.25 18.21
CA THR A 265 7.62 8.26 17.32
C THR A 265 7.61 9.62 18.03
N PRO A 266 8.77 10.28 18.23
CA PRO A 266 8.79 11.65 18.72
C PRO A 266 7.95 12.56 17.83
N ALA A 267 7.15 13.45 18.43
CA ALA A 267 6.18 14.27 17.69
C ALA A 267 6.85 15.10 16.59
N GLU A 268 8.04 15.64 16.87
CA GLU A 268 8.87 16.41 15.95
C GLU A 268 9.45 15.60 14.78
N LEU A 269 9.41 14.27 14.86
CA LEU A 269 9.85 13.35 13.81
C LEU A 269 8.69 12.71 13.05
N ALA A 270 7.43 12.95 13.43
CA ALA A 270 6.29 12.28 12.81
C ALA A 270 6.22 12.52 11.29
N THR A 271 6.39 13.77 10.84
CA THR A 271 6.39 14.13 9.41
C THR A 271 7.58 13.50 8.68
N ASP A 272 8.75 13.41 9.34
CA ASP A 272 9.97 12.84 8.76
C ASP A 272 9.90 11.31 8.61
N VAL A 273 9.31 10.62 9.59
CA VAL A 273 9.06 9.17 9.53
C VAL A 273 8.07 8.86 8.41
N ILE A 274 6.95 9.60 8.33
CA ILE A 274 5.96 9.42 7.26
C ILE A 274 6.59 9.70 5.89
N ALA A 275 7.39 10.78 5.77
CA ALA A 275 8.05 11.14 4.51
C ALA A 275 9.05 10.07 4.03
N LEU A 276 9.82 9.48 4.94
CA LEU A 276 10.74 8.40 4.59
C LEU A 276 9.98 7.13 4.19
N TYR A 277 8.89 6.79 4.90
CA TYR A 277 8.05 5.65 4.49
C TYR A 277 7.36 5.91 3.15
N ALA A 278 6.87 7.12 2.88
CA ALA A 278 6.32 7.47 1.57
C ALA A 278 7.35 7.29 0.45
N THR A 279 8.64 7.47 0.74
CA THR A 279 9.72 7.25 -0.24
C THR A 279 9.84 5.77 -0.65
N HIS A 280 9.49 4.82 0.23
CA HIS A 280 9.38 3.41 -0.13
C HIS A 280 8.34 3.21 -1.24
N GLU A 281 7.13 3.75 -1.06
CA GLU A 281 6.07 3.68 -2.09
C GLU A 281 6.45 4.44 -3.36
N PHE A 282 7.16 5.57 -3.24
CA PHE A 282 7.71 6.23 -4.42
C PHE A 282 8.76 5.40 -5.16
N GLY A 283 9.42 4.45 -4.50
CA GLY A 283 10.28 3.45 -5.15
C GLY A 283 9.48 2.50 -6.05
N HIS A 284 8.30 2.06 -5.59
CA HIS A 284 7.35 1.30 -6.44
C HIS A 284 6.78 2.18 -7.57
N PHE A 285 6.47 3.44 -7.29
CA PHE A 285 5.87 4.36 -8.26
C PHE A 285 6.84 4.83 -9.36
N LEU A 286 8.06 5.28 -9.00
CA LEU A 286 9.03 5.87 -9.95
C LEU A 286 9.95 4.84 -10.60
N ASN A 287 10.35 3.82 -9.86
CA ASN A 287 11.31 2.83 -10.34
C ASN A 287 10.69 1.46 -10.61
N HIS A 288 9.46 1.24 -10.16
CA HIS A 288 8.84 -0.08 -10.15
C HIS A 288 9.71 -1.08 -9.40
N PHE A 289 10.35 -0.66 -8.30
CA PHE A 289 11.12 -1.61 -7.50
C PHE A 289 10.20 -2.64 -6.86
N ARG A 290 10.72 -3.85 -6.62
CA ARG A 290 10.02 -4.84 -5.79
C ARG A 290 10.36 -4.64 -4.32
N ASP A 291 9.55 -5.22 -3.45
CA ASP A 291 9.91 -5.41 -2.05
C ASP A 291 11.13 -6.32 -1.89
N TYR A 292 11.93 -6.00 -0.88
CA TYR A 292 12.99 -6.86 -0.37
C TYR A 292 12.66 -7.34 1.04
N TYR A 293 13.25 -8.48 1.41
CA TYR A 293 13.08 -9.07 2.74
C TYR A 293 14.41 -9.43 3.40
N ASP A 294 15.48 -9.44 2.63
CA ASP A 294 16.80 -9.94 2.99
C ASP A 294 17.83 -8.83 3.28
N HIS A 295 17.44 -7.55 3.17
CA HIS A 295 18.38 -6.42 3.19
C HIS A 295 18.01 -5.27 4.13
N GLU A 296 18.36 -5.40 5.41
CA GLU A 296 17.87 -4.59 6.54
C GLU A 296 17.89 -3.07 6.34
N ASN A 297 18.89 -2.50 5.65
CA ASN A 297 19.03 -1.04 5.47
C ASN A 297 18.45 -0.51 4.14
N CYS A 298 17.82 -1.38 3.34
CA CYS A 298 17.22 -1.01 2.07
C CYS A 298 15.91 -0.24 2.26
N ILE A 299 15.72 0.88 1.54
CA ILE A 299 14.46 1.64 1.57
C ILE A 299 13.28 0.80 1.07
N MET A 300 13.55 -0.16 0.18
CA MET A 300 12.57 -1.10 -0.36
C MET A 300 12.35 -2.34 0.53
N VAL A 301 12.88 -2.37 1.76
CA VAL A 301 12.41 -3.31 2.79
C VAL A 301 11.31 -2.60 3.58
N PRO A 302 10.06 -3.09 3.58
CA PRO A 302 8.98 -2.47 4.32
C PRO A 302 9.22 -2.53 5.84
N ALA A 303 8.54 -1.71 6.63
CA ALA A 303 8.61 -1.77 8.10
C ALA A 303 8.31 -3.19 8.62
N HIS A 304 8.99 -3.62 9.67
CA HIS A 304 8.60 -4.83 10.35
C HIS A 304 7.44 -4.48 11.28
N ASP A 305 6.31 -5.16 11.14
CA ASP A 305 5.07 -4.83 11.84
C ASP A 305 4.65 -3.35 11.65
N LEU A 306 4.26 -2.66 12.72
CA LEU A 306 3.92 -1.24 12.73
C LEU A 306 5.01 -0.35 13.35
N ASP A 307 6.21 -0.87 13.62
CA ASP A 307 7.30 -0.10 14.26
C ASP A 307 8.04 0.80 13.25
N TYR A 308 7.33 1.83 12.78
CA TYR A 308 7.80 2.75 11.77
C TYR A 308 8.97 3.61 12.24
N TYR A 309 9.05 3.93 13.54
CA TYR A 309 10.14 4.77 14.04
C TYR A 309 11.46 4.00 14.14
N ARG A 310 11.42 2.74 14.61
CA ARG A 310 12.60 1.87 14.52
C ARG A 310 13.02 1.69 13.08
N TRP A 311 12.08 1.37 12.18
CA TRP A 311 12.38 1.23 10.75
C TRP A 311 13.05 2.49 10.19
N TYR A 312 12.53 3.68 10.53
CA TYR A 312 13.12 4.95 10.13
C TYR A 312 14.57 5.07 10.60
N ARG A 313 14.84 4.77 11.88
CA ARG A 313 16.19 4.84 12.44
C ARG A 313 17.15 3.89 11.72
N ASP A 314 16.71 2.66 11.47
CA ASP A 314 17.51 1.65 10.76
C ASP A 314 17.88 2.14 9.34
N LYS A 315 16.94 2.75 8.59
CA LYS A 315 17.22 3.30 7.24
C LYS A 315 18.13 4.53 7.25
N LYS A 316 18.16 5.27 8.34
CA LYS A 316 19.03 6.45 8.51
C LYS A 316 20.43 6.09 8.97
N GLU A 317 20.60 4.95 9.64
CA GLU A 317 21.91 4.51 10.16
C GLU A 317 22.91 4.22 9.03
N LYS A 318 22.46 3.52 7.97
CA LYS A 318 23.34 3.14 6.87
C LYS A 318 22.61 3.13 5.53
N LYS A 319 23.27 3.61 4.47
CA LYS A 319 22.73 3.50 3.12
C LYS A 319 22.78 2.06 2.61
N CYS A 320 21.72 1.67 1.91
CA CYS A 320 21.66 0.43 1.16
C CYS A 320 22.80 0.36 0.14
N ALA A 321 23.54 -0.75 0.13
CA ALA A 321 24.61 -0.99 -0.85
C ALA A 321 24.11 -1.71 -2.11
N LEU A 322 22.84 -2.06 -2.18
CA LEU A 322 22.30 -2.90 -3.24
C LEU A 322 21.87 -2.09 -4.44
N LYS A 323 22.00 -2.73 -5.59
CA LYS A 323 21.26 -2.33 -6.78
C LYS A 323 19.84 -2.90 -6.70
N HIS A 324 18.84 -2.02 -6.65
CA HIS A 324 17.44 -2.43 -6.59
C HIS A 324 16.98 -3.09 -7.91
N GLU A 325 16.18 -4.14 -7.78
CA GLU A 325 15.55 -4.94 -8.82
C GLU A 325 14.17 -4.36 -9.12
N LYS A 326 13.80 -4.39 -10.40
CA LYS A 326 12.54 -3.86 -10.90
C LYS A 326 11.54 -4.97 -11.13
N LEU A 327 10.27 -4.65 -10.91
CA LEU A 327 9.11 -5.41 -11.35
C LEU A 327 9.18 -5.58 -12.87
N LYS A 328 8.95 -6.82 -13.32
CA LYS A 328 8.84 -7.11 -14.76
C LYS A 328 7.48 -6.65 -15.31
N MET A 329 6.46 -6.72 -14.45
CA MET A 329 5.07 -6.28 -14.64
C MET A 329 4.57 -5.84 -13.26
N PHE A 330 3.60 -4.92 -13.24
CA PHE A 330 2.84 -4.63 -12.02
C PHE A 330 1.98 -5.82 -11.61
#